data_AF-A0AAD7N1Z3-F1
#
_entry.id   AF-A0AAD7N1Z3-F1
#
_cell.length_a   1.000
_cell.length_b   1.000
_cell.length_c   1.000
_cell.angle_alpha   90.00
_cell.angle_beta   90.00
_cell.angle_gamma   90.00
#
_symmetry.space_group_name_H-M   'P 1'
#
loop_
_entity.id
_entity.type
_entity.pdbx_description
1 polymer ?
#
loop_
_entity_poly.entity_id
_entity_poly.type
_entity_poly.pdbx_seq_one_letter_code
_entity_poly.pdbx_strand_id
1 'polypeptide(L)'
;MHFSVKKLFFLLTSISAINAHDSSSHYHSPSNDIRCPKGSHISFVHNSFTFDAPLHKFTHVVKSFFDITWYGGLPTTAMTGTDNVPGATRFGPVDKHNSFNETLTMYSLTEDALTYTYHGIKFTYALPGFNHSPAHIDAYAETMRFESICAGRATYIDLLTYICSNDTATAYNA
;
A
#
# COMPACT_ATOMS: atom_id res chain seq x y z
N MET A 1 -2.25 9.95 -28.09
CA MET A 1 -1.61 10.24 -26.79
C MET A 1 -1.29 8.92 -26.10
N HIS A 2 -0.02 8.53 -26.04
CA HIS A 2 0.43 7.37 -25.27
C HIS A 2 0.70 7.83 -23.83
N PHE A 3 -0.25 7.59 -22.93
CA PHE A 3 -0.01 7.77 -21.50
C PHE A 3 0.80 6.58 -20.99
N SER A 4 2.05 6.83 -20.61
CA SER A 4 2.87 5.85 -19.90
C SER A 4 2.36 5.77 -18.45
N VAL A 5 1.77 4.63 -18.10
CA VAL A 5 1.25 4.29 -16.76
C VAL A 5 2.29 4.53 -15.66
N LYS A 6 3.59 4.53 -16.01
CA LYS A 6 4.73 4.76 -15.10
C LYS A 6 4.77 6.14 -14.43
N LYS A 7 4.01 7.14 -14.91
CA LYS A 7 4.03 8.50 -14.36
C LYS A 7 2.81 8.85 -13.50
N LEU A 8 1.87 7.92 -13.29
CA LEU A 8 0.56 8.23 -12.69
C LEU A 8 0.55 8.15 -11.16
N PHE A 9 1.58 7.56 -10.52
CA PHE A 9 1.62 7.35 -9.07
C PHE A 9 2.42 8.39 -8.28
N PHE A 10 2.94 9.44 -8.92
CA PHE A 10 3.59 10.57 -8.24
C PHE A 10 2.76 11.84 -8.38
N LEU A 11 2.48 12.47 -7.23
CA LEU A 11 1.77 13.74 -6.98
C LEU A 11 0.24 13.70 -6.99
N LEU A 12 -0.35 13.67 -5.78
CA LEU A 12 -1.18 14.75 -5.20
C LEU A 12 -1.77 14.29 -3.85
N THR A 13 -1.01 14.44 -2.76
CA THR A 13 -1.57 14.36 -1.41
C THR A 13 -2.19 15.71 -1.07
N SER A 14 -3.52 15.78 -1.01
CA SER A 14 -4.23 16.92 -0.44
C SER A 14 -5.09 16.46 0.73
N ILE A 15 -4.90 17.15 1.84
CA ILE A 15 -5.22 16.77 3.20
C ILE A 15 -6.74 16.75 3.42
N SER A 16 -7.25 15.65 3.97
CA SER A 16 -8.50 15.64 4.74
C SER A 16 -8.29 14.72 5.94
N ALA A 17 -7.94 15.32 7.08
CA ALA A 17 -7.81 14.60 8.35
C ALA A 17 -9.16 14.59 9.07
N ILE A 18 -9.67 13.39 9.37
CA ILE A 18 -10.59 13.19 10.49
C ILE A 18 -9.80 12.44 11.55
N ASN A 19 -9.68 13.03 12.74
CA ASN A 19 -9.26 12.30 13.94
C ASN A 19 -10.33 11.24 14.22
N ALA A 20 -10.12 10.00 13.76
CA ALA A 20 -10.96 8.87 14.15
C ALA A 20 -10.46 8.35 15.51
N HIS A 21 -11.04 8.89 16.57
CA HIS A 21 -11.04 8.24 17.87
C HIS A 21 -11.95 7.01 17.78
N ASP A 22 -11.47 5.90 18.35
CA ASP A 22 -12.06 4.56 18.35
C ASP A 22 -13.60 4.51 18.26
N SER A 23 -14.10 3.95 17.16
CA SER A 23 -15.47 3.47 17.06
C SER A 23 -15.46 2.02 16.60
N SER A 24 -15.57 1.12 17.56
CA SER A 24 -15.85 -0.29 17.36
C SER A 24 -17.05 -0.49 16.42
N SER A 25 -16.80 -0.97 15.21
CA SER A 25 -17.82 -1.45 14.29
C SER A 25 -17.26 -2.68 13.58
N HIS A 26 -17.93 -3.82 13.78
CA HIS A 26 -17.62 -5.15 13.27
C HIS A 26 -17.62 -5.25 11.74
N TYR A 27 -16.59 -4.71 11.09
CA TYR A 27 -16.16 -5.18 9.78
C TYR A 27 -14.94 -6.09 9.99
N HIS A 28 -15.15 -7.40 9.91
CA HIS A 28 -14.06 -8.35 9.74
C HIS A 28 -13.48 -8.19 8.33
N SER A 29 -12.71 -7.12 8.12
CA SER A 29 -11.71 -7.06 7.05
C SER A 29 -10.62 -8.08 7.42
N PRO A 30 -10.14 -8.94 6.51
CA PRO A 30 -9.14 -9.95 6.84
C PRO A 30 -7.85 -9.27 7.29
N SER A 31 -7.67 -9.24 8.61
CA SER A 31 -6.55 -8.78 9.42
C SER A 31 -5.61 -7.74 8.77
N ASN A 32 -6.07 -6.49 8.70
CA ASN A 32 -5.18 -5.32 8.71
C ASN A 32 -4.66 -5.01 10.13
N ASP A 33 -4.88 -5.91 11.09
CA ASP A 33 -4.45 -5.77 12.47
C ASP A 33 -2.94 -6.05 12.59
N ILE A 34 -2.16 -5.10 12.10
CA ILE A 34 -0.73 -5.05 12.33
C ILE A 34 -0.50 -4.77 13.83
N ARG A 35 0.13 -5.72 14.51
CA ARG A 35 0.59 -5.52 15.89
C ARG A 35 1.85 -4.67 15.87
N CYS A 36 1.72 -3.39 16.25
CA CYS A 36 2.88 -2.52 16.41
C CYS A 36 3.81 -3.03 17.52
N PRO A 37 5.13 -3.05 17.29
CA PRO A 37 6.09 -3.31 18.35
C PRO A 37 5.94 -2.36 19.53
N LYS A 38 6.34 -2.81 20.72
CA LYS A 38 6.26 -1.99 21.93
C LYS A 38 7.12 -0.73 21.77
N GLY A 39 6.51 0.43 21.96
CA GLY A 39 7.17 1.73 21.84
C GLY A 39 6.96 2.41 20.48
N SER A 40 6.33 1.74 19.52
CA SER A 40 5.92 2.35 18.26
C SER A 40 4.53 2.99 18.38
N HIS A 41 4.31 4.04 17.60
CA HIS A 41 3.03 4.70 17.38
C HIS A 41 2.36 4.16 16.12
N ILE A 42 1.06 3.91 16.18
CA ILE A 42 0.26 3.57 15.01
C ILE A 42 -0.24 4.85 14.33
N SER A 43 -0.18 4.86 13.01
CA SER A 43 -0.71 5.92 12.16
C SER A 43 -1.28 5.29 10.89
N PHE A 44 -2.12 6.01 10.16
CA PHE A 44 -2.64 5.53 8.89
C PHE A 44 -2.66 6.64 7.83
N VAL A 45 -2.54 6.25 6.58
CA VAL A 45 -2.67 7.10 5.40
C VAL A 45 -3.74 6.48 4.52
N HIS A 46 -4.71 7.29 4.11
CA HIS A 46 -5.77 6.89 3.19
C HIS A 46 -5.69 7.76 1.94
N ASN A 47 -5.55 7.11 0.79
CA ASN A 47 -5.52 7.75 -0.51
C ASN A 47 -6.61 7.16 -1.39
N SER A 48 -7.39 8.02 -2.04
CA SER A 48 -8.44 7.62 -2.95
C SER A 48 -8.24 8.25 -4.32
N PHE A 49 -8.41 7.47 -5.38
CA PHE A 49 -8.23 7.92 -6.76
C PHE A 49 -9.42 7.51 -7.63
N THR A 50 -9.72 8.31 -8.65
CA THR A 50 -10.74 7.97 -9.66
C THR A 50 -10.16 8.16 -11.04
N PHE A 51 -10.38 7.17 -11.91
CA PHE A 51 -9.92 7.19 -13.29
C PHE A 51 -11.06 6.89 -14.24
N ASP A 52 -11.16 7.66 -15.33
CA ASP A 52 -12.05 7.37 -16.47
C ASP A 52 -11.44 6.26 -17.35
N ALA A 53 -11.29 5.08 -16.74
CA ALA A 53 -10.81 3.87 -17.38
C ALA A 53 -11.43 2.64 -16.69
N PRO A 54 -11.76 1.58 -17.44
CA PRO A 54 -12.38 0.37 -16.89
C PRO A 54 -11.38 -0.46 -16.07
N LEU A 55 -11.88 -1.18 -15.05
CA LEU A 55 -11.10 -1.93 -14.06
C LEU A 55 -10.06 -2.86 -14.68
N HIS A 56 -10.40 -3.56 -15.78
CA HIS A 56 -9.50 -4.51 -16.43
C HIS A 56 -8.18 -3.88 -16.90
N LYS A 57 -8.14 -2.56 -17.16
CA LYS A 57 -6.89 -1.85 -17.50
C LYS A 57 -5.92 -1.82 -16.32
N PHE A 58 -6.45 -1.70 -15.10
CA PHE A 58 -5.66 -1.71 -13.87
C PHE A 58 -5.27 -3.13 -13.47
N THR A 59 -6.21 -4.07 -13.46
CA THR A 59 -5.92 -5.45 -13.04
C THR A 59 -4.96 -6.18 -13.98
N HIS A 60 -4.88 -5.80 -15.26
CA HIS A 60 -3.83 -6.28 -16.17
C HIS A 60 -2.43 -5.80 -15.80
N VAL A 61 -2.32 -4.62 -15.18
CA VAL A 61 -1.05 -4.07 -14.68
C VAL A 61 -0.74 -4.66 -13.31
N VAL A 62 -1.74 -4.67 -12.42
CA VAL A 62 -1.70 -5.23 -11.06
C VAL A 62 -2.04 -6.72 -11.11
N LYS A 63 -1.29 -7.47 -11.94
CA LYS A 63 -1.54 -8.89 -12.21
C LYS A 63 -0.88 -9.83 -11.21
N SER A 64 0.06 -9.32 -10.43
CA SER A 64 1.00 -10.12 -9.65
C SER A 64 1.40 -9.36 -8.40
N PHE A 65 1.30 -10.04 -7.25
CA PHE A 65 1.88 -9.56 -6.01
C PHE A 65 3.40 -9.50 -6.12
N PHE A 66 4.03 -10.42 -6.84
CA PHE A 66 5.48 -10.44 -7.03
C PHE A 66 6.03 -9.35 -7.95
N ASP A 67 5.21 -8.79 -8.86
CA ASP A 67 5.58 -7.66 -9.70
C ASP A 67 5.16 -6.34 -9.06
N ILE A 68 6.10 -5.60 -8.47
CA ILE A 68 5.85 -4.30 -7.83
C ILE A 68 6.31 -3.12 -8.68
N THR A 69 6.77 -3.40 -9.90
CA THR A 69 7.36 -2.36 -10.77
C THR A 69 6.33 -1.31 -11.19
N TRP A 70 5.04 -1.66 -11.16
CA TRP A 70 3.94 -0.75 -11.47
C TRP A 70 3.63 0.24 -10.35
N TYR A 71 3.97 -0.08 -9.10
CA TYR A 71 3.68 0.77 -7.94
C TYR A 71 4.86 1.69 -7.60
N GLY A 72 6.01 1.09 -7.27
CA GLY A 72 7.20 1.82 -6.80
C GLY A 72 8.38 1.80 -7.75
N GLY A 73 8.28 1.07 -8.88
CA GLY A 73 9.43 0.84 -9.77
C GLY A 73 10.56 0.03 -9.10
N LEU A 74 10.29 -0.56 -7.94
CA LEU A 74 11.26 -1.33 -7.17
C LEU A 74 11.38 -2.75 -7.75
N PRO A 75 12.59 -3.33 -7.82
CA PRO A 75 12.75 -4.70 -8.26
C PRO A 75 12.45 -5.68 -7.11
N THR A 76 11.76 -6.76 -7.41
CA THR A 76 11.69 -7.93 -6.53
C THR A 76 12.91 -8.82 -6.77
N THR A 77 13.67 -9.11 -5.72
CA THR A 77 14.90 -9.94 -5.80
C THR A 77 14.71 -11.36 -5.26
N ALA A 78 13.74 -11.58 -4.38
CA ALA A 78 13.39 -12.91 -3.89
C ALA A 78 11.88 -13.03 -3.67
N MET A 79 11.36 -14.23 -3.92
CA MET A 79 9.94 -14.57 -3.86
C MET A 79 9.79 -15.95 -3.20
N THR A 80 8.78 -16.16 -2.38
CA THR A 80 8.44 -17.47 -1.81
C THR A 80 6.93 -17.69 -1.87
N GLY A 81 6.51 -18.93 -2.13
CA GLY A 81 5.09 -19.30 -2.25
C GLY A 81 4.56 -19.16 -3.68
N THR A 82 3.23 -19.23 -3.80
CA THR A 82 2.52 -19.08 -5.08
C THR A 82 2.04 -17.65 -5.24
N ASP A 83 2.31 -17.02 -6.37
CA ASP A 83 1.87 -15.65 -6.64
C ASP A 83 0.35 -15.48 -6.45
N ASN A 84 -0.07 -14.32 -5.95
CA ASN A 84 -1.46 -14.00 -5.63
C ASN A 84 -2.16 -14.96 -4.65
N VAL A 85 -1.43 -15.79 -3.91
CA VAL A 85 -1.99 -16.65 -2.85
C VAL A 85 -1.56 -16.12 -1.47
N PRO A 86 -2.49 -15.92 -0.52
CA PRO A 86 -2.13 -15.54 0.84
C PRO A 86 -1.03 -16.43 1.43
N GLY A 87 -0.04 -15.80 2.06
CA GLY A 87 1.21 -16.43 2.53
C GLY A 87 2.38 -16.30 1.55
N ALA A 88 2.16 -15.85 0.32
CA ALA A 88 3.23 -15.51 -0.60
C ALA A 88 4.06 -14.34 -0.04
N THR A 89 5.39 -14.41 -0.20
CA THR A 89 6.30 -13.35 0.27
C THR A 89 7.16 -12.81 -0.86
N ARG A 90 7.48 -11.52 -0.77
CA ARG A 90 8.37 -10.82 -1.70
C ARG A 90 9.38 -9.97 -0.94
N PHE A 91 10.59 -9.90 -1.50
CA PHE A 91 11.70 -9.15 -0.93
C PHE A 91 12.47 -8.42 -2.01
N GLY A 92 12.87 -7.18 -1.73
CA GLY A 92 13.66 -6.37 -2.65
C GLY A 92 14.26 -5.13 -1.99
N PRO A 93 15.23 -4.49 -2.65
CA PRO A 93 15.82 -3.26 -2.18
C PRO A 93 14.85 -2.08 -2.37
N VAL A 94 14.74 -1.23 -1.35
CA VAL A 94 14.15 0.11 -1.46
C VAL A 94 15.23 1.10 -1.89
N ASP A 95 16.43 0.99 -1.31
CA ASP A 95 17.63 1.76 -1.65
C ASP A 95 18.91 0.95 -1.33
N LYS A 96 20.07 1.61 -1.22
CA LYS A 96 21.36 0.94 -0.92
C LYS A 96 21.45 0.34 0.49
N HIS A 97 20.61 0.79 1.41
CA HIS A 97 20.66 0.46 2.83
C HIS A 97 19.37 -0.20 3.33
N ASN A 98 18.28 -0.04 2.59
CA ASN A 98 16.96 -0.52 2.97
C ASN A 98 16.41 -1.54 1.98
N SER A 99 15.65 -2.47 2.53
CA SER A 99 14.93 -3.50 1.79
C SER A 99 13.56 -3.69 2.39
N PHE A 100 12.58 -4.03 1.56
CA PHE A 100 11.28 -4.47 2.02
C PHE A 100 11.24 -5.99 2.12
N ASN A 101 10.46 -6.49 3.08
CA ASN A 101 10.05 -7.89 3.15
C ASN A 101 8.55 -7.90 3.43
N GLU A 102 7.77 -8.29 2.44
CA GLU A 102 6.32 -8.22 2.47
C GLU A 102 5.70 -9.60 2.32
N THR A 103 4.59 -9.83 3.03
CA THR A 103 3.78 -11.05 2.93
C THR A 103 2.35 -10.68 2.55
N LEU A 104 1.84 -11.34 1.53
CA LEU A 104 0.46 -11.21 1.07
C LEU A 104 -0.49 -11.87 2.07
N THR A 105 -1.48 -11.14 2.56
CA THR A 105 -2.47 -11.64 3.52
C THR A 105 -3.84 -11.84 2.89
N MET A 106 -4.15 -11.09 1.83
CA MET A 106 -5.38 -11.25 1.04
C MET A 106 -5.10 -10.97 -0.43
N TYR A 107 -5.73 -11.76 -1.29
CA TYR A 107 -5.90 -11.45 -2.71
C TYR A 107 -7.27 -11.95 -3.16
N SER A 108 -8.05 -11.09 -3.77
CA SER A 108 -9.37 -11.40 -4.30
C SER A 108 -9.59 -10.62 -5.58
N LEU A 109 -9.83 -11.34 -6.68
CA LEU A 109 -10.15 -10.77 -7.97
C LEU A 109 -11.54 -11.26 -8.39
N THR A 110 -12.42 -10.30 -8.67
CA THR A 110 -13.78 -10.51 -9.18
C THR A 110 -13.98 -9.67 -10.43
N GLU A 111 -15.14 -9.76 -11.08
CA GLU A 111 -15.46 -8.93 -12.24
C GLU A 111 -15.51 -7.43 -11.90
N ASP A 112 -15.91 -7.09 -10.68
CA ASP A 112 -16.14 -5.72 -10.25
C ASP A 112 -15.07 -5.17 -9.31
N ALA A 113 -14.17 -6.01 -8.79
CA ALA A 113 -13.15 -5.57 -7.86
C ALA A 113 -11.88 -6.43 -7.86
N LEU A 114 -10.74 -5.77 -7.63
CA LEU A 114 -9.50 -6.37 -7.16
C LEU A 114 -9.22 -5.84 -5.76
N THR A 115 -9.08 -6.72 -4.78
CA THR A 115 -8.59 -6.36 -3.45
C THR A 115 -7.37 -7.20 -3.14
N TYR A 116 -6.31 -6.56 -2.68
CA TYR A 116 -5.22 -7.30 -2.07
C TYR A 116 -4.62 -6.53 -0.90
N THR A 117 -4.09 -7.27 0.04
CA THR A 117 -3.56 -6.76 1.29
C THR A 117 -2.28 -7.48 1.62
N TYR A 118 -1.31 -6.74 2.11
CA TYR A 118 -0.04 -7.28 2.54
C TYR A 118 0.48 -6.50 3.75
N HIS A 119 1.39 -7.12 4.47
CA HIS A 119 2.15 -6.45 5.52
C HIS A 119 3.64 -6.56 5.25
N GLY A 120 4.39 -5.58 5.71
CA GLY A 120 5.84 -5.56 5.62
C GLY A 120 6.48 -5.24 6.96
N ILE A 121 7.69 -5.76 7.15
CA ILE A 121 8.49 -5.46 8.35
C ILE A 121 9.70 -4.62 7.99
N LYS A 122 9.94 -3.61 8.82
CA LYS A 122 11.21 -2.89 9.01
C LYS A 122 11.85 -2.28 7.75
N PHE A 123 11.66 -0.97 7.56
CA PHE A 123 12.55 -0.16 6.72
C PHE A 123 12.77 1.24 7.35
N THR A 124 13.94 1.82 7.15
CA THR A 124 14.25 3.18 7.63
C THR A 124 14.22 4.12 6.45
N TYR A 125 13.31 5.09 6.43
CA TYR A 125 13.27 6.08 5.36
C TYR A 125 13.68 7.45 5.89
N ALA A 126 14.68 8.06 5.25
CA ALA A 126 15.01 9.45 5.47
C ALA A 126 14.26 10.28 4.41
N LEU A 127 13.27 11.07 4.84
CA LEU A 127 12.61 12.01 3.93
C LEU A 127 13.61 13.08 3.51
N PRO A 128 13.92 13.24 2.21
CA PRO A 128 14.82 14.28 1.76
C PRO A 128 14.20 15.67 2.04
N GLY A 129 14.93 16.51 2.79
CA GLY A 129 14.56 17.91 3.03
C GLY A 129 14.05 18.26 4.43
N PHE A 130 13.87 17.27 5.31
CA PHE A 130 13.50 17.50 6.72
C PHE A 130 14.68 17.22 7.65
N ASN A 131 15.07 18.20 8.48
CA ASN A 131 16.12 18.09 9.51
C ASN A 131 15.69 17.24 10.74
N HIS A 132 14.74 16.33 10.56
CA HIS A 132 14.28 15.43 11.61
C HIS A 132 15.06 14.13 11.55
N SER A 133 15.25 13.47 12.70
CA SER A 133 15.79 12.10 12.75
C SER A 133 15.03 11.21 11.77
N PRO A 134 15.70 10.29 11.05
CA PRO A 134 15.03 9.45 10.08
C PRO A 134 13.86 8.71 10.76
N ALA A 135 12.69 8.77 10.14
CA ALA A 135 11.53 8.04 10.65
C ALA A 135 11.81 6.54 10.49
N HIS A 136 11.70 5.81 11.60
CA HIS A 136 11.85 4.36 11.59
C HIS A 136 10.46 3.74 11.47
N ILE A 137 10.23 3.05 10.36
CA ILE A 137 9.01 2.26 10.17
C ILE A 137 9.33 0.84 10.61
N ASP A 138 8.79 0.47 11.76
CA ASP A 138 9.02 -0.83 12.37
C ASP A 138 8.23 -1.92 11.65
N ALA A 139 7.01 -1.59 11.24
CA ALA A 139 6.13 -2.45 10.46
C ALA A 139 5.04 -1.61 9.76
N TYR A 140 4.47 -2.14 8.70
CA TYR A 140 3.34 -1.53 8.01
C TYR A 140 2.41 -2.60 7.41
N ALA A 141 1.18 -2.22 7.14
CA ALA A 141 0.22 -3.02 6.39
C ALA A 141 -0.46 -2.13 5.36
N GLU A 142 -0.73 -2.68 4.18
CA GLU A 142 -1.36 -1.94 3.10
C GLU A 142 -2.48 -2.76 2.48
N THR A 143 -3.64 -2.13 2.32
CA THR A 143 -4.77 -2.64 1.55
C THR A 143 -4.97 -1.76 0.33
N MET A 144 -5.03 -2.39 -0.83
CA MET A 144 -5.49 -1.74 -2.05
C MET A 144 -6.74 -2.41 -2.56
N ARG A 145 -7.71 -1.57 -2.91
CA ARG A 145 -8.98 -1.97 -3.52
C ARG A 145 -9.20 -1.18 -4.79
N PHE A 146 -9.40 -1.89 -5.88
CA PHE A 146 -9.76 -1.34 -7.18
C PHE A 146 -11.20 -1.77 -7.44
N GLU A 147 -12.07 -0.81 -7.73
CA GLU A 147 -13.50 -1.05 -7.94
C GLU A 147 -13.97 -0.51 -9.28
N SER A 148 -14.71 -1.33 -9.99
CA SER A 148 -15.47 -0.95 -11.17
C SER A 148 -16.60 -0.01 -10.77
N ILE A 149 -16.61 1.20 -11.30
CA ILE A 149 -17.65 2.21 -11.05
C ILE A 149 -18.26 2.71 -12.37
N CYS A 150 -19.35 3.46 -12.28
CA CYS A 150 -20.03 4.07 -13.44
C CYS A 150 -20.42 3.05 -14.54
N ALA A 151 -20.95 1.90 -14.12
CA ALA A 151 -21.31 0.76 -14.99
C ALA A 151 -20.12 0.21 -15.80
N GLY A 152 -18.97 0.05 -15.13
CA GLY A 152 -17.78 -0.55 -15.74
C GLY A 152 -16.94 0.37 -16.61
N ARG A 153 -17.25 1.67 -16.62
CA ARG A 153 -16.53 2.66 -17.46
C ARG A 153 -15.38 3.35 -16.73
N ALA A 154 -15.45 3.44 -15.41
CA ALA A 154 -14.46 4.09 -14.58
C ALA A 154 -13.99 3.16 -13.45
N THR A 155 -12.87 3.50 -12.83
CA THR A 155 -12.28 2.76 -11.71
C THR A 155 -12.07 3.69 -10.53
N TYR A 156 -12.52 3.26 -9.36
CA TYR A 156 -12.15 3.85 -8.08
C TYR A 156 -11.03 3.02 -7.46
N ILE A 157 -10.01 3.66 -6.93
CA ILE A 157 -8.91 3.00 -6.23
C ILE A 157 -8.86 3.56 -4.82
N ASP A 158 -8.93 2.69 -3.83
CA ASP A 158 -8.74 2.97 -2.43
C ASP A 158 -7.46 2.30 -1.95
N LEU A 159 -6.61 3.09 -1.31
CA LEU A 159 -5.34 2.67 -0.73
C LEU A 159 -5.32 3.09 0.73
N LEU A 160 -5.23 2.11 1.62
CA LEU A 160 -5.12 2.31 3.06
C LEU A 160 -3.83 1.69 3.58
N THR A 161 -2.95 2.52 4.12
CA THR A 161 -1.66 2.11 4.68
C THR A 161 -1.65 2.38 6.17
N TYR A 162 -1.41 1.34 6.98
CA TYR A 162 -1.15 1.42 8.42
C TYR A 162 0.35 1.37 8.65
N ILE A 163 0.86 2.25 9.51
CA ILE A 163 2.29 2.41 9.77
C ILE A 163 2.53 2.39 11.28
N CYS A 164 3.41 1.50 11.72
CA CYS A 164 3.98 1.51 13.06
C CYS A 164 5.36 2.17 12.99
N SER A 165 5.53 3.28 13.69
CA SER A 165 6.79 4.03 13.66
C SER A 165 7.15 4.62 15.01
N ASN A 166 8.42 4.99 15.19
CA ASN A 166 8.89 5.67 16.39
C ASN A 166 8.47 7.16 16.46
N ASP A 167 7.84 7.69 15.40
CA ASP A 167 7.43 9.09 15.31
C ASP A 167 5.98 9.19 14.82
N THR A 168 5.12 9.77 15.65
CA THR A 168 3.71 10.05 15.32
C THR A 168 3.51 10.88 14.05
N ALA A 169 4.51 11.67 13.64
CA ALA A 169 4.43 12.52 12.45
C ALA A 169 4.74 11.75 11.14
N THR A 170 5.23 10.51 11.21
CA THR A 170 5.72 9.76 10.03
C THR A 170 4.67 9.63 8.93
N ALA A 171 3.41 9.34 9.26
CA ALA A 171 2.34 9.26 8.27
C ALA A 171 1.97 10.60 7.61
N TYR A 172 2.23 11.72 8.28
CA TYR A 172 1.89 13.06 7.78
C TYR A 172 2.99 13.65 6.88
N ASN A 173 4.22 13.16 7.02
CA ASN A 173 5.35 13.60 6.23
C ASN A 173 5.62 12.71 4.99
N ALA A 174 4.89 11.59 4.87
CA ALA A 174 5.03 10.60 3.79
C ALA A 174 4.33 11.03 2.48
#